data_AF-A0A1A8HJ19-F1
#
_entry.id   AF-A0A1A8HJ19-F1
#
_cell.length_a   1.000
_cell.length_b   1.000
_cell.length_c   1.000
_cell.angle_alpha   90.00
_cell.angle_beta   90.00
_cell.angle_gamma   90.00
#
_symmetry.space_group_name_H-M   'P 1'
#
loop_
_entity.id
_entity.type
_entity.pdbx_description
1 polymer ?
#
loop_
_entity_poly.entity_id
_entity_poly.type
_entity_poly.pdbx_seq_one_letter_code
_entity_poly.pdbx_strand_id
1 'polypeptide(L)'
;FPHNAAGREIASLPARCLNQGCSWTGSIKEYEAQHEGRCEYERVQCEACQASILLKDKDRHNEKECEERTLNCKYCKVTSHFKDIKAHDEICLKFPLQCKDCGKKKIQREKFNDHLKSCIKSKSACPFSGVGCKSVIENGKLSDHEHSSTVEHLRLLLPRVLSLTRTHAETPESGEWQEDSGFGLYRAPEEGSGAAASNQSLDLDKKVNALENIVCVLNREVERSSITLEAFSHQHRLDQEKIENLSNRVRQLERTLTMRDLQISETEQLLRELQHCTYDGVFVWKITEFSRRRQEAM
;
A
#
# COMPACT_ATOMS: atom_id res chain seq x y z
N PHE A 1 -61.17 10.08 17.09
CA PHE A 1 -60.02 10.89 16.65
C PHE A 1 -59.36 11.66 17.82
N PRO A 2 -58.69 11.01 18.80
CA PRO A 2 -58.16 11.73 19.98
C PRO A 2 -56.67 12.13 19.87
N HIS A 3 -55.88 11.52 18.97
CA HIS A 3 -54.42 11.70 18.96
C HIS A 3 -53.91 13.05 18.39
N ASN A 4 -54.74 13.80 17.63
CA ASN A 4 -54.31 15.06 17.00
C ASN A 4 -54.50 16.30 17.89
N ALA A 5 -55.22 16.21 19.00
CA ALA A 5 -55.39 17.34 19.94
C ALA A 5 -54.16 17.45 20.85
N ALA A 6 -53.76 16.33 21.47
CA ALA A 6 -52.59 16.26 22.34
C ALA A 6 -51.29 16.64 21.61
N GLY A 7 -51.09 16.18 20.38
CA GLY A 7 -49.92 16.58 19.58
C GLY A 7 -49.87 18.08 19.27
N ARG A 8 -51.04 18.72 19.09
CA ARG A 8 -51.13 20.18 18.86
C ARG A 8 -50.85 20.98 20.14
N GLU A 9 -51.31 20.51 21.29
CA GLU A 9 -51.02 21.13 22.58
C GLU A 9 -49.52 21.03 22.91
N ILE A 10 -48.91 19.86 22.73
CA ILE A 10 -47.47 19.65 22.96
C ILE A 10 -46.63 20.53 22.04
N ALA A 11 -46.95 20.57 20.74
CA ALA A 11 -46.24 21.39 19.76
C ALA A 11 -46.23 22.90 20.12
N SER A 12 -47.23 23.36 20.87
CA SER A 12 -47.40 24.76 21.28
C SER A 12 -46.71 25.09 22.60
N LEU A 13 -46.18 24.10 23.32
CA LEU A 13 -45.51 24.30 24.60
C LEU A 13 -44.22 25.11 24.42
N PRO A 14 -43.88 25.98 25.39
CA PRO A 14 -42.61 26.71 25.37
C PRO A 14 -41.42 25.76 25.52
N ALA A 15 -40.41 25.97 24.69
CA ALA A 15 -39.15 25.23 24.66
C ALA A 15 -37.97 26.20 24.74
N ARG A 16 -36.87 25.74 25.34
CA ARG A 16 -35.58 26.42 25.38
C ARG A 16 -34.51 25.43 24.96
N CYS A 17 -33.50 25.89 24.22
CA CYS A 17 -32.39 25.03 23.84
C CYS A 17 -31.58 24.58 25.08
N LEU A 18 -31.21 23.30 25.11
CA LEU A 18 -30.43 22.69 26.19
C LEU A 18 -28.92 22.88 26.00
N ASN A 19 -28.47 23.25 24.79
CA ASN A 19 -27.06 23.44 24.50
C ASN A 19 -26.50 24.66 25.26
N GLN A 20 -25.40 24.45 25.98
CA GLN A 20 -24.75 25.50 26.77
C GLN A 20 -24.29 26.65 25.85
N GLY A 21 -24.75 27.86 26.15
CA GLY A 21 -24.44 29.06 25.36
C GLY A 21 -25.45 29.38 24.26
N CYS A 22 -26.43 28.50 24.00
CA CYS A 22 -27.54 28.83 23.12
C CYS A 22 -28.64 29.57 23.89
N SER A 23 -29.05 30.74 23.38
CA SER A 23 -30.13 31.56 23.95
C SER A 23 -31.49 31.33 23.28
N TRP A 24 -31.62 30.35 22.39
CA TRP A 24 -32.86 30.10 21.65
C TRP A 24 -34.01 29.72 22.58
N THR A 25 -35.15 30.35 22.36
CA THR A 25 -36.44 30.11 23.00
C THR A 25 -37.55 30.18 21.96
N GLY A 26 -38.61 29.40 22.14
CA GLY A 26 -39.73 29.33 21.20
C GLY A 26 -40.74 28.27 21.62
N SER A 27 -41.54 27.77 20.70
CA SER A 27 -42.39 26.60 20.90
C SER A 27 -41.68 25.29 20.50
N ILE A 28 -42.12 24.13 21.01
CA ILE A 28 -41.58 22.82 20.60
C ILE A 28 -41.64 22.66 19.08
N LYS A 29 -42.74 23.08 18.44
CA LYS A 29 -42.89 23.05 16.98
C LYS A 29 -41.80 23.85 16.25
N GLU A 30 -41.47 25.03 16.77
CA GLU A 30 -40.43 25.88 16.18
C GLU A 30 -39.03 25.30 16.42
N TYR A 31 -38.82 24.64 17.56
CA TYR A 31 -37.56 23.93 17.85
C TYR A 31 -37.32 22.82 16.82
N GLU A 32 -38.27 21.90 16.66
CA GLU A 32 -38.18 20.78 15.71
C GLU A 32 -38.07 21.28 14.26
N ALA A 33 -38.78 22.35 13.90
CA ALA A 33 -38.78 22.86 12.53
C ALA A 33 -37.53 23.66 12.14
N GLN A 34 -36.91 24.39 13.08
CA GLN A 34 -35.90 25.40 12.74
C GLN A 34 -34.60 25.30 13.52
N HIS A 35 -34.58 24.64 14.68
CA HIS A 35 -33.44 24.67 15.60
C HIS A 35 -32.78 23.29 15.77
N GLU A 36 -33.55 22.21 15.76
CA GLU A 36 -33.05 20.84 15.88
C GLU A 36 -32.06 20.52 14.76
N GLY A 37 -30.86 20.04 15.13
CA GLY A 37 -29.76 19.76 14.21
C GLY A 37 -29.11 20.99 13.56
N ARG A 38 -29.56 22.21 13.89
CA ARG A 38 -29.03 23.48 13.34
C ARG A 38 -28.46 24.40 14.41
N CYS A 39 -28.46 23.96 15.66
CA CYS A 39 -27.97 24.76 16.77
C CYS A 39 -26.45 24.93 16.66
N GLU A 40 -25.98 26.16 16.51
CA GLU A 40 -24.55 26.50 16.42
C GLU A 40 -23.72 26.01 17.62
N TYR A 41 -24.36 25.81 18.77
CA TYR A 41 -23.75 25.37 20.03
C TYR A 41 -23.92 23.87 20.29
N GLU A 42 -24.54 23.14 19.37
CA GLU A 42 -24.62 21.69 19.43
C GLU A 42 -23.22 21.09 19.26
N ARG A 43 -22.88 20.11 20.09
CA ARG A 43 -21.63 19.35 19.94
C ARG A 43 -21.85 18.21 18.98
N VAL A 44 -21.11 18.23 17.89
CA VAL A 44 -21.08 17.18 16.87
C VAL A 44 -19.71 16.51 16.85
N GLN A 45 -19.67 15.25 16.43
CA GLN A 45 -18.41 14.53 16.24
C GLN A 45 -17.83 14.81 14.84
N CYS A 46 -16.53 15.10 14.77
CA CYS A 46 -15.82 15.14 13.50
C CYS A 46 -15.70 13.71 12.93
N GLU A 47 -16.09 13.50 11.68
CA GLU A 47 -16.03 12.18 11.03
C GLU A 47 -14.59 11.66 10.88
N ALA A 48 -13.62 12.56 10.70
CA ALA A 48 -12.22 12.20 10.47
C ALA A 48 -11.46 11.90 11.78
N CYS A 49 -11.51 12.80 12.76
CA CYS A 49 -10.74 12.68 14.01
C CYS A 49 -11.57 12.26 15.23
N GLN A 50 -12.89 12.13 15.09
CA GLN A 50 -13.84 11.79 16.17
C GLN A 50 -13.86 12.78 17.35
N ALA A 51 -13.21 13.94 17.22
CA ALA A 51 -13.24 14.99 18.23
C ALA A 51 -14.64 15.60 18.33
N SER A 52 -15.06 15.91 19.57
CA SER A 52 -16.30 16.63 19.85
C SER A 52 -16.10 18.13 19.67
N ILE A 53 -16.76 18.72 18.68
CA ILE A 53 -16.63 20.12 18.27
C ILE A 53 -18.01 20.79 18.19
N LEU A 54 -18.07 22.11 18.30
CA LEU A 54 -19.32 22.85 18.11
C LEU A 54 -19.68 22.91 16.62
N LEU A 55 -20.97 22.85 16.29
CA LEU A 55 -21.46 22.89 14.91
C LEU A 55 -20.94 24.12 14.15
N LYS A 56 -20.91 25.30 14.78
CA LYS A 56 -20.37 26.54 14.18
C LYS A 56 -18.88 26.48 13.85
N ASP A 57 -18.12 25.64 14.56
CA ASP A 57 -16.67 25.50 14.38
C ASP A 57 -16.33 24.32 13.46
N LYS A 58 -17.33 23.53 13.01
CA LYS A 58 -17.14 22.31 12.19
C LYS A 58 -16.33 22.58 10.91
N ASP A 59 -16.68 23.62 10.16
CA ASP A 59 -16.00 23.94 8.91
C ASP A 59 -14.56 24.41 9.16
N ARG A 60 -14.36 25.31 10.13
CA ARG A 60 -13.02 25.77 10.52
C ARG A 60 -12.15 24.60 10.97
N HIS A 61 -12.71 23.70 11.77
CA HIS A 61 -12.03 22.50 12.23
C HIS A 61 -11.60 21.62 11.05
N ASN A 62 -12.54 21.22 10.19
CA ASN A 62 -12.27 20.34 9.06
C ASN A 62 -11.22 20.91 8.11
N GLU A 63 -11.25 22.21 7.86
CA GLU A 63 -10.32 22.85 6.94
C GLU A 63 -8.94 23.12 7.55
N LYS A 64 -8.87 23.50 8.83
CA LYS A 64 -7.65 24.10 9.42
C LYS A 64 -7.06 23.36 10.61
N GLU A 65 -7.89 22.77 11.46
CA GLU A 65 -7.47 22.27 12.79
C GLU A 65 -7.47 20.74 12.87
N CYS A 66 -8.26 20.06 12.04
CA CYS A 66 -8.39 18.62 12.05
C CYS A 66 -7.07 17.97 11.61
N GLU A 67 -6.45 17.20 12.51
CA GLU A 67 -5.20 16.51 12.25
C GLU A 67 -5.34 15.42 11.18
N GLU A 68 -6.53 14.82 11.10
CA GLU A 68 -6.89 13.76 10.16
C GLU A 68 -7.54 14.31 8.88
N ARG A 69 -7.52 15.63 8.67
CA ARG A 69 -8.11 16.24 7.47
C ARG A 69 -7.51 15.65 6.20
N THR A 70 -8.35 15.48 5.21
CA THR A 70 -7.95 15.00 3.89
C THR A 70 -7.79 16.16 2.92
N LEU A 71 -6.75 16.12 2.10
CA LEU A 71 -6.51 17.05 1.00
C LEU A 71 -6.46 16.30 -0.32
N ASN A 72 -6.94 16.93 -1.38
CA ASN A 72 -6.77 16.43 -2.73
C ASN A 72 -5.39 16.84 -3.26
N CYS A 73 -4.62 15.89 -3.77
CA CYS A 73 -3.37 16.19 -4.45
C CYS A 73 -3.63 17.14 -5.63
N LYS A 74 -2.89 18.26 -5.68
CA LYS A 74 -2.99 19.25 -6.76
C LYS A 74 -2.73 18.68 -8.17
N TYR A 75 -1.96 17.60 -8.27
CA TYR A 75 -1.51 17.03 -9.54
C TYR A 75 -2.34 15.83 -10.01
N CYS A 76 -2.64 14.87 -9.13
CA CYS A 76 -3.39 13.67 -9.49
C CYS A 76 -4.85 13.67 -9.03
N LYS A 77 -5.26 14.65 -8.19
CA LYS A 77 -6.59 14.80 -7.60
C LYS A 77 -7.02 13.71 -6.61
N VAL A 78 -6.16 12.72 -6.36
CA VAL A 78 -6.38 11.69 -5.33
C VAL A 78 -6.44 12.34 -3.95
N THR A 79 -7.41 11.92 -3.15
CA THR A 79 -7.58 12.34 -1.75
C THR A 79 -6.56 11.63 -0.87
N SER A 80 -5.88 12.35 0.00
CA SER A 80 -4.90 11.80 0.95
C SER A 80 -4.95 12.57 2.26
N HIS A 81 -4.57 11.95 3.37
CA HIS A 81 -4.50 12.64 4.65
C HIS A 81 -3.44 13.74 4.61
N PHE A 82 -3.66 14.81 5.37
CA PHE A 82 -2.73 15.94 5.44
C PHE A 82 -1.33 15.51 5.89
N LYS A 83 -1.25 14.53 6.82
CA LYS A 83 0.01 13.95 7.30
C LYS A 83 0.78 13.23 6.17
N ASP A 84 0.06 12.64 5.21
CA ASP A 84 0.63 11.78 4.17
C ASP A 84 0.82 12.47 2.82
N ILE A 85 0.33 13.71 2.63
CA ILE A 85 0.37 14.38 1.32
C ILE A 85 1.81 14.57 0.79
N LYS A 86 2.79 14.72 1.69
CA LYS A 86 4.22 14.78 1.32
C LYS A 86 4.74 13.43 0.85
N ALA A 87 4.38 12.33 1.53
CA ALA A 87 4.73 10.98 1.11
C ALA A 87 4.05 10.64 -0.23
N HIS A 88 2.80 11.08 -0.42
CA HIS A 88 2.10 10.96 -1.70
C HIS A 88 2.86 11.66 -2.84
N ASP A 89 3.38 12.88 -2.64
CA ASP A 89 4.14 13.61 -3.66
C ASP A 89 5.36 12.82 -4.17
N GLU A 90 5.99 12.00 -3.33
CA GLU A 90 7.12 11.15 -3.70
C GLU A 90 6.73 9.98 -4.63
N ILE A 91 5.49 9.49 -4.53
CA ILE A 91 4.97 8.39 -5.36
C ILE A 91 4.01 8.85 -6.47
N CYS A 92 3.60 10.11 -6.45
CA CYS A 92 2.59 10.64 -7.37
C CYS A 92 3.08 10.64 -8.82
N LEU A 93 2.35 9.91 -9.68
CA LEU A 93 2.66 9.75 -11.11
C LEU A 93 2.56 11.05 -11.90
N LYS A 94 1.67 11.96 -11.48
CA LYS A 94 1.50 13.28 -12.10
C LYS A 94 2.37 14.36 -11.47
N PHE A 95 3.19 14.01 -10.47
CA PHE A 95 4.08 14.95 -9.81
C PHE A 95 5.08 15.54 -10.81
N PRO A 96 5.26 16.87 -10.86
CA PRO A 96 6.19 17.52 -11.77
C PRO A 96 7.63 17.38 -11.30
N LEU A 97 8.44 16.70 -12.10
CA LEU A 97 9.88 16.55 -11.92
C LEU A 97 10.66 17.54 -12.80
N GLN A 98 11.91 17.74 -12.42
CA GLN A 98 12.90 18.50 -13.19
C GLN A 98 13.97 17.54 -13.72
N CYS A 99 14.24 17.61 -15.03
CA CYS A 99 15.36 16.87 -15.61
C CYS A 99 16.69 17.51 -15.17
N LYS A 100 17.62 16.70 -14.67
CA LYS A 100 18.96 17.15 -14.28
C LYS A 100 19.85 17.49 -15.48
N ASP A 101 19.64 16.81 -16.60
CA ASP A 101 20.49 16.94 -17.79
C ASP A 101 20.12 18.17 -18.63
N CYS A 102 18.83 18.38 -18.91
CA CYS A 102 18.36 19.52 -19.71
C CYS A 102 17.78 20.69 -18.90
N GLY A 103 17.55 20.51 -17.60
CA GLY A 103 16.95 21.53 -16.74
C GLY A 103 15.46 21.74 -16.97
N LYS A 104 14.81 21.04 -17.91
CA LYS A 104 13.38 21.16 -18.20
C LYS A 104 12.57 20.78 -16.95
N LYS A 105 11.72 21.71 -16.51
CA LYS A 105 10.83 21.57 -15.35
C LYS A 105 9.45 21.07 -15.80
N LYS A 106 8.62 20.65 -14.83
CA LYS A 106 7.22 20.25 -15.05
C LYS A 106 7.03 19.00 -15.91
N ILE A 107 7.98 18.06 -15.87
CA ILE A 107 7.83 16.77 -16.53
C ILE A 107 7.08 15.85 -15.56
N GLN A 108 5.90 15.37 -15.93
CA GLN A 108 5.16 14.41 -15.10
C GLN A 108 6.02 13.15 -14.87
N ARG A 109 6.03 12.62 -13.65
CA ARG A 109 6.80 11.40 -13.30
C ARG A 109 6.53 10.25 -14.27
N GLU A 110 5.27 10.02 -14.66
CA GLU A 110 4.89 8.99 -15.64
C GLU A 110 5.55 9.17 -17.02
N LYS A 111 5.80 10.41 -17.44
CA LYS A 111 6.41 10.75 -18.74
C LYS A 111 7.92 11.02 -18.64
N PHE A 112 8.52 10.83 -17.47
CA PHE A 112 9.91 11.19 -17.25
C PHE A 112 10.87 10.27 -18.02
N ASN A 113 10.57 8.98 -18.12
CA ASN A 113 11.37 8.04 -18.92
C ASN A 113 11.32 8.37 -20.42
N ASP A 114 10.15 8.75 -20.95
CA ASP A 114 10.01 9.16 -22.35
C ASP A 114 10.76 10.46 -22.63
N HIS A 115 10.77 11.37 -21.65
CA HIS A 115 11.62 12.54 -21.70
C HIS A 115 13.11 12.17 -21.73
N LEU A 116 13.61 11.26 -20.88
CA LEU A 116 15.02 10.86 -20.88
C LEU A 116 15.47 10.32 -22.25
N LYS A 117 14.63 9.54 -22.92
CA LYS A 117 14.91 9.04 -24.28
C LYS A 117 15.00 10.15 -25.33
N SER A 118 14.18 11.19 -25.22
CA SER A 118 14.14 12.32 -26.16
C SER A 118 14.98 13.53 -25.73
N CYS A 119 15.59 13.48 -24.54
CA CYS A 119 16.32 14.60 -23.96
C CYS A 119 17.70 14.74 -24.62
N ILE A 120 17.89 15.82 -25.39
CA ILE A 120 19.13 16.11 -26.13
C ILE A 120 20.38 16.06 -25.24
N LYS A 121 20.28 16.52 -23.99
CA LYS A 121 21.40 16.58 -23.05
C LYS A 121 21.55 15.31 -22.18
N SER A 122 20.57 14.42 -22.21
CA SER A 122 20.66 13.15 -21.48
C SER A 122 21.59 12.19 -22.20
N LYS A 123 22.19 11.27 -21.45
CA LYS A 123 23.14 10.30 -21.99
C LYS A 123 22.47 8.94 -22.12
N SER A 124 22.60 8.32 -23.28
CA SER A 124 22.14 6.95 -23.53
C SER A 124 23.28 6.08 -24.05
N ALA A 125 23.15 4.78 -23.86
CA ALA A 125 24.07 3.82 -24.45
C ALA A 125 23.86 3.77 -25.97
N CYS A 126 24.94 3.59 -26.72
CA CYS A 126 24.87 3.39 -28.16
C CYS A 126 23.92 2.22 -28.52
N PRO A 127 23.09 2.30 -29.56
CA PRO A 127 22.25 1.20 -30.03
C PRO A 127 23.03 -0.10 -30.32
N PHE A 128 24.32 0.02 -30.67
CA PHE A 128 25.23 -1.12 -30.89
C PHE A 128 25.83 -1.69 -29.59
N SER A 129 25.37 -1.26 -28.41
CA SER A 129 25.84 -1.80 -27.12
C SER A 129 25.56 -3.28 -26.95
N GLY A 130 24.44 -3.79 -27.49
CA GLY A 130 24.12 -5.22 -27.51
C GLY A 130 25.08 -6.07 -28.34
N VAL A 131 25.86 -5.45 -29.25
CA VAL A 131 26.88 -6.12 -30.06
C VAL A 131 28.32 -5.74 -29.66
N GLY A 132 28.49 -4.96 -28.59
CA GLY A 132 29.79 -4.69 -27.97
C GLY A 132 30.26 -3.24 -27.95
N CYS A 133 29.50 -2.27 -28.49
CA CYS A 133 29.86 -0.86 -28.38
C CYS A 133 29.65 -0.32 -26.95
N LYS A 134 30.72 0.11 -26.27
CA LYS A 134 30.66 0.54 -24.85
C LYS A 134 30.39 2.04 -24.67
N SER A 135 30.13 2.77 -25.74
CA SER A 135 30.00 4.22 -25.72
C SER A 135 28.66 4.66 -25.12
N VAL A 136 28.73 5.59 -24.16
CA VAL A 136 27.59 6.31 -23.57
C VAL A 136 27.67 7.76 -24.01
N ILE A 137 26.68 8.20 -24.79
CA ILE A 137 26.75 9.45 -25.56
C ILE A 137 25.53 10.30 -25.25
N GLU A 138 25.70 11.62 -25.29
CA GLU A 138 24.58 12.55 -25.22
C GLU A 138 23.65 12.34 -26.42
N ASN A 139 22.34 12.27 -26.20
CA ASN A 139 21.39 11.97 -27.27
C ASN A 139 21.50 12.95 -28.45
N GLY A 140 21.85 14.21 -28.18
CA GLY A 140 22.10 15.23 -29.21
C GLY A 140 23.33 14.98 -30.09
N LYS A 141 24.29 14.17 -29.65
CA LYS A 141 25.53 13.82 -30.37
C LYS A 141 25.51 12.37 -30.88
N LEU A 142 24.40 11.67 -30.72
CA LEU A 142 24.30 10.26 -31.09
C LEU A 142 24.56 10.07 -32.60
N SER A 143 23.98 10.93 -33.44
CA SER A 143 24.18 10.87 -34.90
C SER A 143 25.65 11.05 -35.30
N ASP A 144 26.39 11.92 -34.61
CA ASP A 144 27.81 12.16 -34.90
C ASP A 144 28.67 10.94 -34.52
N HIS A 145 28.37 10.31 -33.38
CA HIS A 145 28.98 9.05 -33.00
C HIS A 145 28.66 7.93 -33.99
N GLU A 146 27.39 7.78 -34.38
CA GLU A 146 26.99 6.75 -35.34
C GLU A 146 27.74 6.88 -36.66
N HIS A 147 27.93 8.11 -37.16
CA HIS A 147 28.74 8.38 -38.35
C HIS A 147 30.22 8.05 -38.16
N SER A 148 30.83 8.55 -37.08
CA SER A 148 32.27 8.40 -36.82
C SER A 148 32.69 6.97 -36.44
N SER A 149 31.82 6.22 -35.76
CA SER A 149 32.06 4.83 -35.35
C SER A 149 31.48 3.79 -36.31
N THR A 150 31.00 4.18 -37.49
CA THR A 150 30.43 3.25 -38.50
C THR A 150 31.33 2.04 -38.78
N VAL A 151 32.62 2.27 -39.05
CA VAL A 151 33.58 1.19 -39.35
C VAL A 151 33.77 0.24 -38.16
N GLU A 152 33.79 0.79 -36.94
CA GLU A 152 33.89 0.00 -35.70
C GLU A 152 32.63 -0.84 -35.48
N HIS A 153 31.45 -0.24 -35.64
CA HIS A 153 30.16 -0.93 -35.57
C HIS A 153 30.06 -2.06 -36.59
N LEU A 154 30.51 -1.85 -37.83
CA LEU A 154 30.54 -2.90 -38.86
C LEU A 154 31.47 -4.06 -38.48
N ARG A 155 32.63 -3.78 -37.87
CA ARG A 155 33.53 -4.84 -37.37
C ARG A 155 32.90 -5.66 -36.24
N LEU A 156 32.15 -5.02 -35.34
CA LEU A 156 31.42 -5.72 -34.26
C LEU A 156 30.30 -6.60 -34.81
N LEU A 157 29.63 -6.18 -35.89
CA LEU A 157 28.59 -6.97 -36.55
C LEU A 157 29.14 -8.15 -37.37
N LEU A 158 30.33 -8.05 -37.93
CA LEU A 158 30.89 -9.03 -38.87
C LEU A 158 30.94 -10.48 -38.31
N PRO A 159 31.44 -10.75 -37.09
CA PRO A 159 31.39 -12.10 -36.50
C PRO A 159 29.95 -12.63 -36.33
N ARG A 160 28.97 -11.76 -36.09
CA ARG A 160 27.57 -12.15 -35.91
C ARG A 160 26.92 -12.53 -37.24
N VAL A 161 27.22 -11.78 -38.30
CA VAL A 161 26.75 -12.10 -39.66
C VAL A 161 27.40 -13.39 -40.18
N LEU A 162 28.69 -13.60 -39.91
CA LEU A 162 29.41 -14.81 -40.30
C LEU A 162 28.98 -16.08 -39.54
N SER A 163 28.41 -15.93 -38.34
CA SER A 163 27.83 -17.07 -37.61
C SER A 163 26.43 -17.41 -38.11
N LEU A 164 25.60 -16.42 -38.45
CA LEU A 164 24.27 -16.62 -39.03
C LEU A 164 24.28 -17.23 -40.44
N THR A 165 25.27 -16.87 -41.25
CA THR A 165 25.47 -17.47 -42.59
C THR A 165 25.93 -18.93 -42.52
N ARG A 166 26.64 -19.30 -41.44
CA ARG A 166 27.07 -20.69 -41.20
C ARG A 166 25.90 -21.59 -40.80
N THR A 167 24.96 -21.08 -40.00
CA THR A 167 23.73 -21.81 -39.62
C THR A 167 22.76 -21.99 -40.79
N HIS A 168 22.78 -21.09 -41.79
CA HIS A 168 21.98 -21.26 -43.00
C HIS A 168 22.55 -22.30 -43.99
N ALA A 169 23.83 -22.66 -43.87
CA ALA A 169 24.44 -23.71 -44.68
C ALA A 169 24.10 -25.13 -44.18
N GLU A 170 23.47 -25.26 -43.01
CA GLU A 170 23.12 -26.55 -42.37
C GLU A 170 21.61 -26.75 -42.24
N THR A 171 20.84 -26.39 -43.26
CA THR A 171 19.48 -26.93 -43.43
C THR A 171 19.48 -28.00 -44.53
N PRO A 172 19.67 -29.29 -44.21
CA PRO A 172 19.15 -30.37 -45.01
C PRO A 172 17.72 -30.71 -44.55
N GLU A 173 16.82 -30.67 -45.52
CA GLU A 173 15.53 -31.34 -45.49
C GLU A 173 15.68 -32.85 -45.20
N SER A 174 14.84 -33.35 -44.29
CA SER A 174 14.14 -34.65 -44.31
C SER A 174 14.89 -35.97 -44.62
N GLY A 175 14.74 -36.92 -43.68
CA GLY A 175 14.95 -38.37 -43.85
C GLY A 175 16.34 -38.80 -43.38
N GLU A 176 16.56 -39.75 -42.48
CA GLU A 176 15.82 -40.95 -42.16
C GLU A 176 16.07 -41.34 -40.68
N TRP A 177 15.08 -41.97 -40.07
CA TRP A 177 15.21 -42.63 -38.77
C TRP A 177 15.96 -43.95 -38.95
N GLN A 178 17.03 -44.16 -38.18
CA GLN A 178 17.49 -45.52 -37.87
C GLN A 178 18.03 -45.57 -36.45
N GLU A 179 17.19 -46.08 -35.55
CA GLU A 179 17.64 -46.77 -34.34
C GLU A 179 18.14 -48.15 -34.79
N ASP A 180 19.36 -48.55 -34.40
CA ASP A 180 19.47 -49.80 -33.64
C ASP A 180 20.76 -49.87 -32.80
N SER A 181 20.51 -50.51 -31.68
CA SER A 181 21.28 -50.96 -30.53
C SER A 181 22.58 -51.71 -30.83
N GLY A 182 23.48 -51.69 -29.83
CA GLY A 182 23.98 -52.96 -29.28
C GLY A 182 25.48 -53.28 -29.44
N PHE A 183 26.16 -53.21 -28.29
CA PHE A 183 27.20 -54.14 -27.80
C PHE A 183 28.54 -54.34 -28.54
N GLY A 184 29.61 -54.24 -27.73
CA GLY A 184 30.89 -54.95 -27.89
C GLY A 184 31.99 -54.09 -28.51
N LEU A 185 33.24 -54.05 -28.03
CA LEU A 185 33.98 -54.90 -27.12
C LEU A 185 35.09 -54.08 -26.46
N TYR A 186 35.33 -54.40 -25.19
CA TYR A 186 36.51 -54.06 -24.41
C TYR A 186 37.79 -54.38 -25.21
N ARG A 187 38.56 -53.35 -25.57
CA ARG A 187 39.96 -53.49 -26.00
C ARG A 187 40.84 -52.90 -24.91
N ALA A 188 41.48 -53.79 -24.15
CA ALA A 188 42.57 -53.43 -23.24
C ALA A 188 43.71 -52.75 -24.02
N PRO A 189 44.34 -51.68 -23.49
CA PRO A 189 45.60 -51.20 -24.01
C PRO A 189 46.75 -51.94 -23.33
N GLU A 190 47.59 -52.58 -24.14
CA GLU A 190 48.93 -53.01 -23.72
C GLU A 190 49.82 -51.80 -23.42
N GLU A 191 50.70 -52.00 -22.45
CA GLU A 191 51.65 -51.01 -21.95
C GLU A 191 52.62 -50.55 -23.04
N GLY A 192 52.67 -49.23 -23.24
CA GLY A 192 53.66 -48.59 -24.09
C GLY A 192 53.52 -47.06 -24.13
N SER A 193 54.44 -46.37 -23.44
CA SER A 193 54.90 -45.01 -23.77
C SER A 193 54.06 -43.80 -23.32
N GLY A 194 54.12 -43.48 -22.02
CA GLY A 194 54.53 -42.17 -21.45
C GLY A 194 53.87 -40.82 -21.81
N ALA A 195 53.06 -40.69 -22.85
CA ALA A 195 52.54 -39.38 -23.30
C ALA A 195 51.01 -39.21 -23.13
N ALA A 196 50.24 -40.29 -23.06
CA ALA A 196 48.78 -40.23 -22.94
C ALA A 196 48.29 -40.00 -21.50
N ALA A 197 49.01 -40.52 -20.49
CA ALA A 197 48.67 -40.36 -19.08
C ALA A 197 48.75 -38.89 -18.60
N SER A 198 49.67 -38.11 -19.17
CA SER A 198 49.81 -36.69 -18.86
C SER A 198 48.60 -35.87 -19.35
N ASN A 199 48.07 -36.20 -20.53
CA ASN A 199 46.88 -35.52 -21.07
C ASN A 199 45.58 -35.87 -20.31
N GLN A 200 45.43 -37.11 -19.81
CA GLN A 200 44.30 -37.49 -18.95
C GLN A 200 44.39 -36.85 -17.55
N SER A 201 45.59 -36.76 -16.96
CA SER A 201 45.82 -36.07 -15.68
C SER A 201 45.43 -34.59 -15.79
N LEU A 202 45.85 -33.92 -16.87
CA LEU A 202 45.53 -32.50 -17.10
C LEU A 202 44.03 -32.25 -17.36
N ASP A 203 43.30 -33.20 -17.96
CA ASP A 203 41.85 -33.10 -18.12
C ASP A 203 41.11 -33.29 -16.80
N LEU A 204 41.58 -34.22 -15.95
CA LEU A 204 41.05 -34.43 -14.62
C LEU A 204 41.29 -33.22 -13.72
N ASP A 205 42.48 -32.62 -13.76
CA ASP A 205 42.80 -31.39 -13.02
C ASP A 205 41.89 -30.23 -13.44
N LYS A 206 41.57 -30.07 -14.74
CA LYS A 206 40.62 -29.06 -15.20
C LYS A 206 39.20 -29.31 -14.66
N LYS A 207 38.77 -30.58 -14.61
CA LYS A 207 37.46 -30.96 -14.04
C LYS A 207 37.41 -30.73 -12.54
N VAL A 208 38.47 -31.06 -11.81
CA VAL A 208 38.59 -30.78 -10.37
C VAL A 208 38.53 -29.28 -10.11
N ASN A 209 39.30 -28.47 -10.83
CA ASN A 209 39.25 -27.01 -10.74
C ASN A 209 37.84 -26.46 -11.05
N ALA A 210 37.14 -27.02 -12.04
CA ALA A 210 35.76 -26.60 -12.35
C ALA A 210 34.80 -26.93 -11.20
N LEU A 211 34.92 -28.11 -10.60
CA LEU A 211 34.11 -28.52 -9.44
C LEU A 211 34.42 -27.66 -8.21
N GLU A 212 35.69 -27.36 -7.94
CA GLU A 212 36.11 -26.46 -6.85
C GLU A 212 35.50 -25.06 -7.01
N ASN A 213 35.48 -24.52 -8.23
CA ASN A 213 34.84 -23.24 -8.53
C ASN A 213 33.33 -23.29 -8.29
N ILE A 214 32.66 -24.38 -8.71
CA ILE A 214 31.22 -24.58 -8.46
C ILE A 214 30.94 -24.64 -6.97
N VAL A 215 31.71 -25.43 -6.20
CA VAL A 215 31.59 -25.53 -4.74
C VAL A 215 31.79 -24.17 -4.08
N CYS A 216 32.76 -23.37 -4.53
CA CYS A 216 32.99 -22.02 -4.00
C CYS A 216 31.78 -21.10 -4.23
N VAL A 217 31.20 -21.11 -5.44
CA VAL A 217 30.01 -20.31 -5.76
C VAL A 217 28.80 -20.76 -4.94
N LEU A 218 28.57 -22.07 -4.83
CA LEU A 218 27.49 -22.63 -4.02
C LEU A 218 27.66 -22.29 -2.54
N ASN A 219 28.88 -22.38 -1.99
CA ASN A 219 29.15 -22.02 -0.61
C ASN A 219 28.85 -20.53 -0.35
N ARG A 220 29.24 -19.63 -1.27
CA ARG A 220 28.87 -18.20 -1.19
C ARG A 220 27.37 -17.95 -1.30
N GLU A 221 26.64 -18.78 -2.06
CA GLU A 221 25.17 -18.68 -2.16
C GLU A 221 24.49 -19.15 -0.88
N VAL A 222 24.99 -20.23 -0.26
CA VAL A 222 24.52 -20.74 1.02
C VAL A 222 24.77 -19.72 2.13
N GLU A 223 25.97 -19.12 2.19
CA GLU A 223 26.28 -18.06 3.17
C GLU A 223 25.36 -16.85 3.00
N ARG A 224 25.14 -16.39 1.75
CA ARG A 224 24.19 -15.31 1.45
C ARG A 224 22.77 -15.67 1.89
N SER A 225 22.33 -16.89 1.58
CA SER A 225 21.01 -17.40 1.98
C SER A 225 20.87 -17.48 3.50
N SER A 226 21.92 -17.92 4.22
CA SER A 226 21.94 -17.99 5.69
C SER A 226 21.73 -16.61 6.30
N ILE A 227 22.46 -15.59 5.84
CA ILE A 227 22.31 -14.20 6.33
C ILE A 227 20.88 -13.70 6.08
N THR A 228 20.31 -13.96 4.91
CA THR A 228 18.93 -13.55 4.62
C THR A 228 17.91 -14.25 5.52
N LEU A 229 18.10 -15.55 5.80
CA LEU A 229 17.22 -16.33 6.67
C LEU A 229 17.31 -15.86 8.12
N GLU A 230 18.52 -15.53 8.60
CA GLU A 230 18.73 -14.94 9.93
C GLU A 230 18.03 -13.58 10.06
N ALA A 231 18.13 -12.73 9.04
CA ALA A 231 17.43 -11.45 9.02
C ALA A 231 15.90 -11.63 9.05
N PHE A 232 15.36 -12.58 8.28
CA PHE A 232 13.93 -12.90 8.31
C PHE A 232 13.48 -13.47 9.66
N SER A 233 14.29 -14.35 10.27
CA SER A 233 14.00 -14.92 11.60
C SER A 233 13.98 -13.83 12.68
N HIS A 234 14.94 -12.91 12.64
CA HIS A 234 14.97 -11.75 13.53
C HIS A 234 13.73 -10.88 13.35
N GLN A 235 13.36 -10.57 12.10
CA GLN A 235 12.18 -9.78 11.77
C GLN A 235 10.89 -10.45 12.27
N HIS A 236 10.74 -11.76 12.01
CA HIS A 236 9.61 -12.55 12.48
C HIS A 236 9.47 -12.48 14.00
N ARG A 237 10.57 -12.56 14.75
CA ARG A 237 10.55 -12.42 16.20
C ARG A 237 10.03 -11.05 16.66
N LEU A 238 10.49 -9.96 16.04
CA LEU A 238 10.01 -8.61 16.35
C LEU A 238 8.51 -8.46 16.04
N ASP A 239 8.07 -9.01 14.90
CA ASP A 239 6.67 -8.97 14.50
C ASP A 239 5.80 -9.79 15.47
N GLN A 240 6.30 -10.92 15.95
CA GLN A 240 5.63 -11.75 16.94
C GLN A 240 5.49 -11.05 18.29
N GLU A 241 6.54 -10.38 18.78
CA GLU A 241 6.48 -9.54 19.98
C GLU A 241 5.47 -8.39 19.82
N LYS A 242 5.43 -7.76 18.64
CA LYS A 242 4.47 -6.69 18.34
C LYS A 242 3.03 -7.21 18.34
N ILE A 243 2.79 -8.38 17.75
CA ILE A 243 1.47 -9.04 17.75
C ILE A 243 1.04 -9.36 19.18
N GLU A 244 1.94 -9.88 20.01
CA GLU A 244 1.63 -10.18 21.42
C GLU A 244 1.27 -8.92 22.21
N ASN A 245 2.06 -7.84 22.04
CA ASN A 245 1.78 -6.54 22.66
C ASN A 245 0.42 -5.97 22.24
N LEU A 246 0.10 -6.02 20.95
CA LEU A 246 -1.19 -5.58 20.44
C LEU A 246 -2.33 -6.45 20.96
N SER A 247 -2.16 -7.77 21.02
CA SER A 247 -3.14 -8.72 21.55
C SER A 247 -3.44 -8.44 23.03
N ASN A 248 -2.40 -8.16 23.82
CA ASN A 248 -2.56 -7.76 25.22
C ASN A 248 -3.29 -6.43 25.36
N ARG A 249 -3.01 -5.47 24.48
CA ARG A 249 -3.71 -4.17 24.47
C ARG A 249 -5.19 -4.31 24.10
N VAL A 250 -5.52 -5.14 23.12
CA VAL A 250 -6.91 -5.46 22.75
C VAL A 250 -7.64 -6.06 23.94
N ARG A 251 -7.06 -7.08 24.60
CA ARG A 251 -7.66 -7.71 25.78
C ARG A 251 -7.88 -6.71 26.94
N GLN A 252 -6.98 -5.75 27.12
CA GLN A 252 -7.15 -4.69 28.11
C GLN A 252 -8.30 -3.74 27.75
N LEU A 253 -8.42 -3.36 26.48
CA LEU A 253 -9.50 -2.50 26.01
C LEU A 253 -10.86 -3.20 26.11
N GLU A 254 -10.94 -4.48 25.77
CA GLU A 254 -12.15 -5.30 25.95
C GLU A 254 -12.61 -5.31 27.41
N ARG A 255 -11.70 -5.56 28.36
CA ARG A 255 -12.02 -5.48 29.81
C ARG A 255 -12.50 -4.10 30.22
N THR A 256 -11.91 -3.05 29.66
CA THR A 256 -12.31 -1.67 29.97
C THR A 256 -13.72 -1.40 29.44
N LEU A 257 -14.01 -1.85 28.22
CA LEU A 257 -15.30 -1.71 27.58
C LEU A 257 -16.40 -2.43 28.38
N THR A 258 -16.16 -3.68 28.80
CA THR A 258 -17.11 -4.42 29.64
C THR A 258 -17.40 -3.71 30.96
N MET A 259 -16.40 -3.07 31.57
CA MET A 259 -16.61 -2.29 32.80
C MET A 259 -17.42 -1.01 32.54
N ARG A 260 -17.22 -0.35 31.40
CA ARG A 260 -18.01 0.83 31.02
C ARG A 260 -19.46 0.45 30.71
N ASP A 261 -19.70 -0.67 30.05
CA ASP A 261 -21.06 -1.16 29.78
C ASP A 261 -21.83 -1.44 31.08
N LEU A 262 -21.17 -2.04 32.08
CA LEU A 262 -21.75 -2.23 33.41
C LEU A 262 -22.10 -0.90 34.09
N GLN A 263 -21.20 0.09 34.04
CA GLN A 263 -21.46 1.44 34.58
C GLN A 263 -22.62 2.14 33.86
N ILE A 264 -22.73 1.98 32.54
CA ILE A 264 -23.84 2.52 31.76
C ILE A 264 -25.15 1.85 32.20
N SER A 265 -25.18 0.51 32.31
CA SER A 265 -26.35 -0.22 32.80
C SER A 265 -26.79 0.22 34.20
N GLU A 266 -25.84 0.46 35.11
CA GLU A 266 -26.12 0.93 36.48
C GLU A 266 -26.71 2.35 36.48
N THR A 267 -26.12 3.26 35.70
CA THR A 267 -26.62 4.64 35.59
C THR A 267 -27.98 4.71 34.90
N GLU A 268 -28.24 3.87 33.88
CA GLU A 268 -29.55 3.73 33.28
C GLU A 268 -30.61 3.24 34.28
N GLN A 269 -30.27 2.28 35.14
CA GLN A 269 -31.18 1.80 36.18
C GLN A 269 -31.50 2.92 37.17
N LEU A 270 -30.49 3.64 37.66
CA LEU A 270 -30.70 4.77 38.57
C LEU A 270 -31.58 5.85 37.95
N LEU A 271 -31.36 6.19 36.67
CA LEU A 271 -32.19 7.15 35.95
C LEU A 271 -33.63 6.68 35.82
N ARG A 272 -33.86 5.39 35.54
CA ARG A 272 -35.21 4.81 35.55
C ARG A 272 -35.85 4.93 36.92
N GLU A 273 -35.14 4.60 38.00
CA GLU A 273 -35.67 4.73 39.37
C GLU A 273 -36.03 6.19 39.71
N LEU A 274 -35.14 7.14 39.42
CA LEU A 274 -35.37 8.57 39.61
C LEU A 274 -36.57 9.09 38.80
N GLN A 275 -36.82 8.55 37.60
CA GLN A 275 -37.99 8.91 36.79
C GLN A 275 -39.33 8.55 37.47
N HIS A 276 -39.33 7.59 38.40
CA HIS A 276 -40.52 7.18 39.15
C HIS A 276 -40.62 7.86 40.52
N CYS A 277 -39.62 8.62 40.94
CA CYS A 277 -39.63 9.38 42.19
C CYS A 277 -40.14 10.81 41.96
N THR A 278 -41.15 11.22 42.72
CA THR A 278 -41.60 12.62 42.81
C THR A 278 -41.15 13.22 44.14
N TYR A 279 -40.46 14.36 44.09
CA TYR A 279 -39.87 15.01 45.28
C TYR A 279 -40.69 16.20 45.80
N ASP A 280 -41.89 16.42 45.26
CA ASP A 280 -42.81 17.51 45.56
C ASP A 280 -43.92 17.14 46.56
N GLY A 281 -43.85 15.93 47.15
CA GLY A 281 -44.84 15.44 48.10
C GLY A 281 -46.13 14.92 47.45
N VAL A 282 -46.22 14.92 46.12
CA VAL A 282 -47.35 14.35 45.37
C VAL A 282 -46.95 12.96 44.88
N PHE A 283 -47.53 11.90 45.46
CA PHE A 283 -47.26 10.52 45.00
C PHE A 283 -47.93 10.24 43.65
N VAL A 284 -47.17 10.33 42.56
CA VAL A 284 -47.63 9.94 41.22
C VAL A 284 -47.17 8.51 40.93
N TRP A 285 -48.05 7.53 41.14
CA TRP A 285 -47.77 6.14 40.77
C TRP A 285 -48.03 5.96 39.28
N LYS A 286 -46.95 5.87 38.49
CA LYS A 286 -47.05 5.62 37.05
C LYS A 286 -47.40 4.15 36.81
N ILE A 287 -48.62 3.86 36.36
CA ILE A 287 -49.01 2.50 36.00
C ILE A 287 -48.37 2.16 34.65
N THR A 288 -47.29 1.37 34.68
CA THR A 288 -46.66 0.82 33.47
C THR A 288 -47.57 -0.22 32.83
N GLU A 289 -47.59 -0.27 31.49
CA GLU A 289 -48.40 -1.23 30.73
C GLU A 289 -49.91 -1.19 31.08
N PHE A 290 -50.45 0.00 31.40
CA PHE A 290 -51.85 0.18 31.81
C PHE A 290 -52.83 -0.48 30.82
N SER A 291 -52.59 -0.33 29.51
CA SER A 291 -53.41 -0.93 28.46
C SER A 291 -53.46 -2.45 28.55
N ARG A 292 -52.31 -3.11 28.81
CA ARG A 292 -52.19 -4.56 28.94
C ARG A 292 -52.83 -5.07 30.24
N ARG A 293 -52.50 -4.43 31.37
CA ARG A 293 -53.05 -4.80 32.69
C ARG A 293 -54.57 -4.66 32.76
N ARG A 294 -55.13 -3.67 32.06
CA ARG A 294 -56.59 -3.49 31.95
C ARG A 294 -57.25 -4.59 31.12
N GLN A 295 -56.55 -5.10 30.10
CA GLN A 295 -57.04 -6.20 29.25
C GLN A 295 -57.02 -7.55 29.98
N GLU A 296 -56.05 -7.78 30.87
CA GLU A 296 -55.96 -8.99 31.71
C GLU A 296 -57.01 -9.02 32.84
N ALA A 297 -57.60 -7.86 33.17
CA ALA A 297 -58.59 -7.72 34.24
C ALA A 297 -60.05 -7.69 33.76
N MET A 298 -60.30 -7.73 32.45
CA MET A 298 -61.63 -7.89 31.83
C MET A 298 -61.80 -9.34 31.36
#